data_AF-A0A933E1A9-F1
#
_entry.id   AF-A0A933E1A9-F1
#
_cell.length_a   1.000
_cell.length_b   1.000
_cell.length_c   1.000
_cell.angle_alpha   90.00
_cell.angle_beta   90.00
_cell.angle_gamma   90.00
#
_symmetry.space_group_name_H-M   'P 1'
#
loop_
_entity.id
_entity.type
_entity.pdbx_description
1 polymer ?
#
loop_
_entity_poly.entity_id
_entity_poly.type
_entity_poly.pdbx_seq_one_letter_code
_entity_poly.pdbx_strand_id
1 'polypeptide(L)'
;LLLGTLVSLSGCTTVPNVMVLPGVGKPFEEFQRDDLVCRQWAAQQAETKPGDAGSGPGAGIGAGAGRASGRSVQDRYDIAYQQCMYARGNQIPGVVPASRPSGTPSPPAPRLSRL
;
A
#
# COMPACT_ATOMS: atom_id res chain seq x y z
N LEU A 1 -41.32 14.10 -12.45
CA LEU A 1 -40.14 13.95 -13.34
C LEU A 1 -39.13 15.04 -13.00
N LEU A 2 -38.23 14.77 -12.05
CA LEU A 2 -36.98 15.52 -11.92
C LEU A 2 -35.86 14.47 -11.98
N LEU A 3 -35.30 14.32 -13.17
CA LEU A 3 -34.12 13.49 -13.43
C LEU A 3 -32.92 14.18 -12.77
N GLY A 4 -32.57 13.77 -11.56
CA GLY A 4 -31.27 14.07 -10.98
C GLY A 4 -30.26 13.05 -11.52
N THR A 5 -29.47 13.45 -12.51
CA THR A 5 -28.36 12.65 -13.05
C THR A 5 -27.34 12.38 -11.93
N LEU A 6 -27.39 11.17 -11.36
CA LEU A 6 -26.29 10.59 -10.59
C LEU A 6 -25.11 10.40 -11.54
N VAL A 7 -24.23 11.41 -11.63
CA VAL A 7 -22.94 11.26 -12.30
C VAL A 7 -22.06 10.42 -11.39
N SER A 8 -22.06 9.11 -11.63
CA SER A 8 -21.08 8.19 -11.06
C SER A 8 -19.76 8.39 -11.80
N LEU A 9 -18.90 9.28 -11.31
CA LEU A 9 -17.52 9.36 -11.79
C LEU A 9 -16.80 8.08 -11.39
N SER A 10 -16.50 7.25 -12.38
CA SER A 10 -15.71 6.03 -12.24
C SER A 10 -14.31 6.37 -11.75
N GLY A 11 -13.95 5.83 -10.58
CA GLY A 11 -12.70 6.14 -9.87
C GLY A 11 -11.44 5.70 -10.61
N CYS A 12 -10.32 6.36 -10.30
CA CYS A 12 -9.00 5.84 -10.61
C CYS A 12 -8.86 4.45 -9.96
N THR A 13 -8.61 3.42 -10.77
CA THR A 13 -8.25 2.11 -10.21
C THR A 13 -6.84 2.24 -9.64
N THR A 14 -6.69 2.14 -8.33
CA THR A 14 -5.38 2.08 -7.67
C THR A 14 -4.74 0.75 -8.06
N VAL A 15 -3.85 0.78 -9.06
CA VAL A 15 -3.08 -0.37 -9.52
C VAL A 15 -1.74 -0.36 -8.79
N PRO A 16 -1.24 -1.49 -8.28
CA PRO A 16 0.06 -1.52 -7.62
C PRO A 16 1.15 -1.12 -8.61
N ASN A 17 2.06 -0.23 -8.21
CA ASN A 17 3.21 0.14 -9.03
C ASN A 17 4.30 -0.94 -9.03
N VAL A 18 4.20 -1.89 -8.09
CA VAL A 18 5.14 -2.98 -7.96
C VAL A 18 4.67 -4.23 -8.69
N MET A 19 5.61 -4.86 -9.38
CA MET A 19 5.42 -6.17 -9.99
C MET A 19 5.67 -7.24 -8.93
N VAL A 20 4.86 -8.30 -8.92
CA VAL A 20 4.99 -9.44 -8.00
C VAL A 20 4.90 -10.72 -8.83
N LEU A 21 5.72 -11.72 -8.48
CA LEU A 21 5.76 -13.02 -9.14
C LEU A 21 5.21 -14.12 -8.22
N PRO A 22 4.70 -15.22 -8.80
CA PRO A 22 4.37 -16.42 -8.05
C PRO A 22 5.56 -16.93 -7.21
N GLY A 23 5.25 -17.48 -6.04
CA GLY A 23 6.22 -18.26 -5.25
C GLY A 23 6.76 -19.45 -6.03
N VAL A 24 7.96 -19.93 -5.66
CA VAL A 24 8.56 -21.13 -6.27
C VAL A 24 7.63 -22.33 -6.06
N GLY A 25 7.24 -22.99 -7.15
CA GLY A 25 6.33 -24.16 -7.12
C GLY A 25 4.85 -23.83 -6.90
N LYS A 26 4.46 -22.55 -6.81
CA LYS A 26 3.05 -22.15 -6.70
C LYS A 26 2.36 -22.17 -8.08
N PRO A 27 1.20 -22.83 -8.24
CA PRO A 27 0.45 -22.80 -9.50
C PRO A 27 -0.12 -21.39 -9.76
N PHE A 28 -0.30 -21.05 -11.03
CA PHE A 28 -0.73 -19.72 -11.43
C PHE A 28 -2.11 -19.35 -10.91
N GLU A 29 -3.03 -20.31 -10.80
CA GLU A 29 -4.38 -20.12 -10.30
C GLU A 29 -4.40 -19.72 -8.82
N GLU A 30 -3.45 -20.24 -8.03
CA GLU A 30 -3.27 -19.85 -6.64
C GLU A 30 -2.72 -18.42 -6.54
N PHE A 31 -1.74 -18.09 -7.39
CA PHE A 31 -1.22 -16.73 -7.47
C PHE A 31 -2.31 -15.71 -7.85
N GLN A 32 -3.19 -16.04 -8.80
CA GLN A 32 -4.34 -15.19 -9.17
C GLN A 32 -5.32 -14.99 -8.01
N ARG A 33 -5.60 -16.06 -7.24
CA ARG A 33 -6.42 -15.96 -6.03
C ARG A 33 -5.79 -15.04 -4.98
N ASP A 34 -4.48 -15.19 -4.78
CA ASP A 34 -3.72 -14.37 -3.86
C ASP A 34 -3.69 -12.90 -4.28
N ASP A 35 -3.46 -12.63 -5.57
CA ASP A 35 -3.45 -11.28 -6.13
C ASP A 35 -4.77 -10.56 -5.89
N LEU A 36 -5.90 -11.21 -6.15
CA LEU A 36 -7.24 -10.66 -5.89
C LEU A 36 -7.42 -10.28 -4.42
N VAL A 37 -7.10 -11.20 -3.50
CA VAL A 37 -7.25 -10.96 -2.05
C VAL A 37 -6.34 -9.82 -1.59
N CYS A 38 -5.10 -9.77 -2.08
CA CYS A 38 -4.15 -8.74 -1.70
C CYS A 38 -4.50 -7.37 -2.26
N ARG A 39 -5.08 -7.28 -3.47
CA ARG A 39 -5.62 -6.02 -4.01
C ARG A 39 -6.75 -5.47 -3.14
N GLN A 40 -7.66 -6.36 -2.69
CA GLN A 40 -8.77 -5.97 -1.83
C GLN A 40 -8.28 -5.51 -0.46
N TRP A 41 -7.33 -6.23 0.14
CA TRP A 41 -6.73 -5.85 1.41
C TRP A 41 -6.00 -4.51 1.32
N ALA A 42 -5.23 -4.29 0.26
CA ALA A 42 -4.51 -3.04 0.04
C ALA A 42 -5.45 -1.85 -0.12
N ALA A 43 -6.58 -2.01 -0.82
CA ALA A 43 -7.59 -0.96 -0.94
C ALA A 43 -8.15 -0.56 0.44
N GLN A 44 -8.49 -1.55 1.28
CA GLN A 44 -8.99 -1.29 2.64
C GLN A 44 -7.94 -0.58 3.52
N GLN A 45 -6.66 -0.96 3.40
CA GLN A 45 -5.58 -0.31 4.16
C GLN A 45 -5.27 1.11 3.68
N ALA A 46 -5.49 1.41 2.41
CA ALA A 46 -5.28 2.74 1.86
C ALA A 46 -6.34 3.75 2.33
N GLU A 47 -7.58 3.31 2.52
CA GLU A 47 -8.71 4.16 2.93
C GLU A 47 -8.74 4.47 4.44
N THR A 48 -8.05 3.69 5.28
CA THR A 48 -8.18 3.75 6.75
C THR A 48 -7.36 4.83 7.45
N LYS A 49 -6.64 5.69 6.71
CA LYS A 49 -5.84 6.77 7.33
C LYS A 49 -6.52 8.14 7.20
N PRO A 50 -6.76 8.84 8.34
CA PRO A 50 -7.33 10.19 8.33
C PRO A 50 -6.43 11.15 7.53
N GLY A 51 -6.98 11.83 6.52
CA GLY A 51 -6.27 12.80 5.69
C GLY A 51 -6.12 12.44 4.21
N ASP A 52 -6.38 11.19 3.83
CA ASP A 52 -6.43 10.74 2.43
C ASP A 52 -7.85 10.87 1.82
N ALA A 53 -8.62 11.88 2.25
CA ALA A 53 -9.98 12.19 1.79
C ALA A 53 -10.01 12.72 0.33
N GLY A 54 -9.21 12.10 -0.55
CA GLY A 54 -9.05 12.38 -1.97
C GLY A 54 -9.67 11.30 -2.87
N SER A 55 -10.01 10.13 -2.34
CA SER A 55 -10.44 8.97 -3.17
C SER A 55 -11.83 8.42 -2.80
N GLY A 56 -12.58 9.13 -1.95
CA GLY A 56 -14.01 8.89 -1.73
C GLY A 56 -14.86 9.75 -2.69
N PRO A 57 -16.12 9.38 -2.94
CA PRO A 57 -17.04 10.21 -3.71
C PRO A 57 -17.22 11.55 -2.99
N GLY A 58 -16.58 12.63 -3.49
CA GLY A 58 -16.64 13.96 -2.88
C GLY A 58 -15.31 14.69 -2.66
N ALA A 59 -14.17 14.13 -3.08
CA ALA A 59 -12.89 14.81 -3.00
C ALA A 59 -12.80 16.02 -3.95
N GLY A 60 -13.02 17.21 -3.39
CA GLY A 60 -12.89 18.49 -4.08
C GLY A 60 -11.48 18.71 -4.62
N ILE A 61 -11.43 19.23 -5.84
CA ILE A 61 -10.26 19.34 -6.70
C ILE A 61 -9.34 20.46 -6.21
N GLY A 62 -8.15 20.08 -5.73
CA GLY A 62 -6.96 20.93 -5.74
C GLY A 62 -5.89 20.21 -6.55
N ALA A 63 -5.56 20.70 -7.75
CA ALA A 63 -4.66 20.02 -8.69
C ALA A 63 -3.23 19.74 -8.14
N GLY A 64 -2.86 20.34 -7.01
CA GLY A 64 -1.65 20.02 -6.24
C GLY A 64 -1.87 19.08 -5.04
N ALA A 65 -3.00 19.19 -4.33
CA ALA A 65 -3.32 18.35 -3.18
C ALA A 65 -3.71 16.93 -3.61
N GLY A 66 -4.47 16.77 -4.70
CA GLY A 66 -4.88 15.45 -5.21
C GLY A 66 -3.72 14.59 -5.72
N ARG A 67 -2.61 15.21 -6.17
CA ARG A 67 -1.39 14.48 -6.58
C ARG A 67 -0.56 14.02 -5.39
N ALA A 68 -0.45 14.85 -4.36
CA ALA A 68 0.24 14.50 -3.12
C ALA A 68 -0.55 13.44 -2.33
N SER A 69 -1.86 13.61 -2.19
CA SER A 69 -2.77 12.62 -1.59
C SER A 69 -2.85 11.34 -2.44
N GLY A 70 -2.87 11.44 -3.77
CA GLY A 70 -2.81 10.28 -4.64
C GLY A 70 -1.51 9.49 -4.47
N ARG A 71 -0.38 10.17 -4.28
CA ARG A 71 0.91 9.53 -3.99
C ARG A 71 0.91 8.85 -2.62
N SER A 72 0.41 9.49 -1.56
CA SER A 72 0.33 8.87 -0.23
C SER A 72 -0.61 7.66 -0.19
N VAL A 73 -1.75 7.74 -0.87
CA VAL A 73 -2.71 6.62 -1.02
C VAL A 73 -2.07 5.47 -1.79
N GLN A 74 -1.42 5.78 -2.91
CA GLN A 74 -0.73 4.78 -3.73
C GLN A 74 0.41 4.10 -2.97
N ASP A 75 1.23 4.86 -2.22
CA ASP A 75 2.31 4.30 -1.41
C ASP A 75 1.77 3.35 -0.34
N ARG A 76 0.66 3.72 0.33
CA ARG A 76 -0.02 2.88 1.33
C ARG A 76 -0.57 1.61 0.70
N TYR A 77 -1.19 1.74 -0.47
CA TYR A 77 -1.67 0.62 -1.26
C TYR A 77 -0.53 -0.33 -1.65
N ASP A 78 0.57 0.21 -2.18
CA ASP A 78 1.74 -0.57 -2.61
C ASP A 78 2.38 -1.33 -1.45
N ILE A 79 2.57 -0.67 -0.29
CA ILE A 79 3.12 -1.30 0.92
C ILE A 79 2.21 -2.43 1.40
N ALA A 80 0.89 -2.19 1.45
CA ALA A 80 -0.06 -3.19 1.88
C ALA A 80 -0.10 -4.38 0.90
N TYR A 81 -0.19 -4.11 -0.39
CA TYR A 81 -0.19 -5.15 -1.41
C TYR A 81 1.06 -6.04 -1.31
N GLN A 82 2.24 -5.44 -1.14
CA GLN A 82 3.51 -6.16 -0.93
C GLN A 82 3.48 -7.03 0.34
N GLN A 83 3.05 -6.46 1.47
CA GLN A 83 3.00 -7.21 2.73
C GLN A 83 2.09 -8.43 2.63
N CYS A 84 0.92 -8.28 2.00
CA CYS A 84 0.01 -9.40 1.79
C CYS A 84 0.60 -10.46 0.85
N MET A 85 1.19 -10.04 -0.27
CA MET A 85 1.79 -10.98 -1.23
C MET A 85 2.96 -11.73 -0.63
N TYR A 86 3.83 -11.05 0.13
CA TYR A 86 4.93 -11.67 0.87
C TYR A 86 4.40 -12.67 1.92
N ALA A 87 3.38 -12.30 2.69
CA ALA A 87 2.78 -13.18 3.70
C ALA A 87 2.13 -14.43 3.08
N ARG A 88 1.66 -14.33 1.83
CA ARG A 88 1.15 -15.47 1.05
C ARG A 88 2.25 -16.28 0.36
N GLY A 89 3.51 -15.91 0.49
CA GLY A 89 4.65 -16.62 -0.11
C GLY A 89 4.89 -16.30 -1.58
N ASN A 90 4.42 -15.14 -2.06
CA ASN A 90 4.74 -14.62 -3.39
C ASN A 90 6.03 -13.79 -3.35
N GLN A 91 6.69 -13.66 -4.50
CA GLN A 91 7.99 -13.00 -4.62
C GLN A 91 7.83 -11.58 -5.12
N ILE A 92 8.52 -10.62 -4.50
CA ILE A 92 8.44 -9.21 -4.84
C ILE A 92 9.82 -8.77 -5.35
N PRO A 93 10.06 -8.66 -6.66
CA PRO A 93 11.31 -8.14 -7.19
C PRO A 93 11.52 -6.69 -6.80
N GLY A 94 12.75 -6.32 -6.47
CA GLY A 94 13.12 -4.92 -6.25
C GLY A 94 12.94 -4.42 -4.82
N VAL A 95 12.45 -5.23 -3.88
CA VAL A 95 12.73 -4.99 -2.46
C VAL A 95 14.20 -5.34 -2.19
N VAL A 96 15.11 -4.45 -2.61
CA VAL A 96 16.41 -4.39 -1.97
C VAL A 96 16.14 -3.99 -0.52
N PRO A 97 16.36 -4.85 0.50
CA PRO A 97 16.36 -4.35 1.86
C PRO A 97 17.38 -3.22 1.86
N ALA A 98 16.94 -2.00 2.17
CA ALA A 98 17.87 -0.91 2.33
C ALA A 98 18.90 -1.41 3.35
N SER A 99 20.13 -1.67 2.90
CA SER A 99 21.23 -1.97 3.80
C SER A 99 21.37 -0.71 4.64
N ARG A 100 20.71 -0.68 5.80
CA ARG A 100 20.86 0.41 6.75
C ARG A 100 22.36 0.44 7.03
N PRO A 101 23.06 1.55 6.73
CA PRO A 101 24.46 1.65 7.10
C PRO A 101 24.52 1.34 8.60
N SER A 102 25.27 0.31 8.97
CA SER A 102 25.57 -0.08 10.34
C SER A 102 26.44 1.00 10.97
N GLY A 103 25.88 2.18 11.15
CA GLY A 103 26.59 3.40 11.50
C GLY A 103 25.90 4.23 12.57
N THR A 104 24.82 3.75 13.18
CA THR A 104 24.38 4.29 14.47
C THR A 104 25.26 3.70 15.56
N PRO A 105 26.08 4.50 16.27
CA PRO A 105 26.78 4.01 17.45
C PRO A 105 25.73 3.45 18.43
N SER A 106 25.97 2.25 18.95
CA SER A 106 25.13 1.69 20.01
C SER A 106 25.00 2.71 21.15
N PRO A 107 23.78 2.96 21.67
CA PRO A 107 23.62 3.79 22.86
C PRO A 107 24.47 3.21 24.00
N PRO A 108 25.15 4.05 24.80
CA PRO A 108 25.91 3.56 25.95
C PRO A 108 24.99 2.78 26.88
N ALA A 109 25.44 1.61 27.33
CA ALA A 109 24.66 0.75 28.21
C ALA A 109 24.21 1.54 29.45
N PRO A 110 22.94 1.40 29.89
CA PRO A 110 22.51 1.97 31.15
C PRO A 110 23.37 1.38 32.27
N ARG A 111 24.07 2.24 33.01
CA ARG A 111 24.75 1.82 34.24
C ARG A 111 23.64 1.37 35.19
N LEU A 112 23.47 0.07 35.35
CA LEU A 112 22.74 -0.50 36.46
C LEU A 112 23.52 -0.13 37.73
N SER A 113 23.22 1.03 38.30
CA SER A 113 23.62 1.36 39.66
C SER A 113 22.96 0.31 40.56
N ARG A 114 23.73 -0.69 40.95
CA ARG A 114 23.46 -1.46 42.17
C ARG A 114 23.65 -0.49 43.34
N LEU A 115 22.67 -0.51 44.25
CA LEU A 115 22.56 0.14 45.57
C LEU A 115 21.55 1.28 45.61
#